data_AF-A0A7D5RCS1-F1
#
_entry.id   AF-A0A7D5RCS1-F1
#
_cell.length_a   1.000
_cell.length_b   1.000
_cell.length_c   1.000
_cell.angle_alpha   90.00
_cell.angle_beta   90.00
_cell.angle_gamma   90.00
#
_symmetry.space_group_name_H-M   'P 1'
#
loop_
_entity.id
_entity.type
_entity.pdbx_description
1 polymer ?
#
loop_
_entity_poly.entity_id
_entity_poly.type
_entity_poly.pdbx_seq_one_letter_code
_entity_poly.pdbx_strand_id
1 'polypeptide(L)' 'MDSKKRTLAKTALYRGSITVLLFTLLWFSTNNIYETSFITIIFNVLATIIYYFHERLWGKIKWGNSEAPKLVSNQNASCQ' A
#
# COMPACT_ATOMS: atom_id res chain seq x y z
N MET A 1 5.66 12.72 20.46
CA MET A 1 6.43 11.79 19.60
C MET A 1 5.70 10.45 19.49
N ASP A 2 4.41 10.46 19.11
CA ASP A 2 3.52 9.28 19.23
C ASP A 2 2.89 8.77 17.93
N SER A 3 3.25 9.33 16.77
CA SER A 3 2.68 8.88 15.49
C SER A 3 3.36 7.64 14.89
N LYS A 4 4.65 7.40 15.19
CA LYS A 4 5.41 6.32 14.53
C LYS A 4 5.00 4.93 15.02
N LYS A 5 4.79 4.76 16.33
CA LYS A 5 4.45 3.46 16.93
C LYS A 5 3.05 2.97 16.54
N ARG A 6 2.06 3.87 16.46
CA ARG A 6 0.69 3.55 16.04
C ARG A 6 0.62 3.11 14.58
N THR A 7 1.37 3.77 13.70
CA THR A 7 1.45 3.39 12.29
C THR A 7 2.16 2.05 12.11
N LEU A 8 3.26 1.80 12.84
CA LEU A 8 3.94 0.50 12.80
C LEU A 8 3.03 -0.63 13.29
N ALA A 9 2.28 -0.42 14.38
CA ALA A 9 1.32 -1.40 14.89
C ALA A 9 0.21 -1.68 13.86
N LYS A 10 -0.33 -0.64 13.21
CA LYS A 10 -1.37 -0.78 12.18
C LYS A 10 -0.87 -1.58 10.97
N THR A 11 0.35 -1.31 10.51
CA THR A 11 0.96 -2.04 9.39
C THR A 11 1.31 -3.48 9.76
N ALA A 12 1.82 -3.70 10.98
CA ALA A 12 2.14 -5.05 11.46
C ALA A 12 0.89 -5.93 11.56
N LEU A 13 -0.20 -5.39 12.13
CA LEU A 13 -1.49 -6.08 12.17
C LEU A 13 -2.01 -6.37 10.76
N TYR A 14 -1.99 -5.38 9.86
CA TYR A 14 -2.45 -5.58 8.49
C TYR A 14 -1.67 -6.68 7.76
N ARG A 15 -0.34 -6.70 7.89
CA ARG A 15 0.50 -7.74 7.27
C ARG A 15 0.29 -9.11 7.92
N GLY A 16 0.23 -9.19 9.24
CA GLY A 16 -0.05 -10.42 9.97
C GLY A 16 -1.40 -11.03 9.58
N SER A 17 -2.45 -10.20 9.51
CA SER A 17 -3.79 -10.63 9.11
C SER A 17 -3.84 -11.18 7.69
N ILE A 18 -3.15 -10.54 6.74
CA ILE A 18 -3.08 -11.03 5.35
C ILE A 18 -2.37 -12.37 5.26
N THR A 19 -1.22 -12.52 5.94
CA THR A 19 -0.47 -13.79 5.92
C THR A 19 -1.29 -14.92 6.54
N VAL A 20 -1.97 -14.68 7.67
CA VAL A 20 -2.81 -15.68 8.34
C VAL A 20 -4.03 -16.04 7.48
N LEU A 21 -4.71 -15.04 6.89
CA LEU A 21 -5.86 -15.27 6.03
C LEU A 21 -5.50 -16.10 4.80
N LEU A 22 -4.40 -15.77 4.15
CA LEU A 22 -3.92 -16.50 2.97
C LEU A 22 -3.58 -17.97 3.33
N PHE A 23 -2.85 -18.17 4.42
CA PHE A 23 -2.53 -19.52 4.90
C PHE A 23 -3.79 -20.33 5.21
N THR A 24 -4.80 -19.70 5.84
CA THR A 24 -6.07 -20.35 6.18
C THR A 24 -6.87 -20.71 4.94
N LEU A 25 -6.95 -19.82 3.95
CA LEU A 25 -7.62 -20.07 2.67
C LEU A 25 -6.97 -21.23 1.90
N LEU A 26 -5.64 -21.24 1.84
CA LEU A 26 -4.88 -22.29 1.16
C LEU A 26 -5.04 -23.63 1.87
N TRP A 27 -4.96 -23.64 3.20
CA TRP A 27 -5.19 -24.83 4.01
C TRP A 27 -6.57 -25.43 3.76
N PHE A 28 -7.61 -24.59 3.76
CA PHE A 28 -8.98 -25.02 3.53
C PHE A 28 -9.20 -25.57 2.12
N SER A 29 -8.55 -24.98 1.12
CA SER A 29 -8.65 -25.41 -0.28
C SER A 29 -7.92 -26.72 -0.55
N THR A 30 -6.68 -26.84 -0.06
CA THR A 30 -5.78 -27.93 -0.46
C THR A 30 -5.81 -29.14 0.49
N ASN A 31 -6.25 -28.99 1.75
CA ASN A 31 -6.22 -30.03 2.79
C ASN A 31 -4.85 -30.71 3.00
N ASN A 32 -3.77 -30.16 2.43
CA ASN A 32 -2.41 -30.67 2.55
C ASN A 32 -1.47 -29.54 3.00
N ILE A 33 -0.77 -29.82 4.10
CA ILE A 33 0.14 -28.90 4.80
C ILE A 33 1.36 -28.55 3.94
N TYR A 34 1.87 -29.52 3.19
CA TYR A 34 3.10 -29.37 2.40
C TYR A 34 2.87 -28.40 1.24
N GLU A 35 1.81 -28.60 0.48
CA GLU A 35 1.42 -27.73 -0.65
C GLU A 35 1.09 -26.31 -0.18
N THR A 36 0.33 -26.19 0.91
CA THR A 36 -0.04 -24.90 1.51
C THR A 36 1.20 -24.10 1.91
N SER A 37 2.19 -24.76 2.54
CA SER A 37 3.42 -24.11 2.99
C SER A 37 4.25 -23.63 1.80
N PHE A 38 4.39 -24.46 0.76
CA PHE A 38 5.13 -24.12 -0.44
C PHE A 38 4.53 -22.89 -1.16
N ILE A 39 3.21 -22.90 -1.36
CA ILE A 39 2.50 -21.77 -1.98
C ILE A 39 2.60 -20.50 -1.13
N THR A 40 2.51 -20.61 0.20
CA THR A 40 2.63 -19.46 1.11
C THR A 40 4.01 -18.80 1.01
N ILE A 41 5.08 -19.59 0.91
CA ILE A 41 6.45 -19.08 0.74
C ILE A 41 6.58 -18.36 -0.61
N ILE A 42 6.14 -19.02 -1.68
CA ILE A 42 6.16 -18.44 -3.04
C ILE A 42 5.36 -17.13 -3.08
N PHE A 43 4.17 -17.11 -2.49
CA PHE A 43 3.35 -15.91 -2.44
C PHE A 43 4.03 -14.76 -1.69
N ASN A 44 4.74 -15.01 -0.59
CA ASN A 44 5.49 -13.98 0.11
C ASN A 44 6.61 -13.38 -0.77
N VAL A 45 7.32 -14.23 -1.51
CA VAL A 45 8.34 -13.78 -2.47
C VAL A 45 7.72 -12.95 -3.59
N LEU A 46 6.65 -13.44 -4.20
CA LEU A 46 5.89 -12.73 -5.24
C LEU A 46 5.32 -11.41 -4.75
N ALA A 47 4.74 -11.37 -3.55
CA ALA A 47 4.21 -10.14 -2.95
C ALA A 47 5.32 -9.09 -2.76
N THR A 48 6.54 -9.52 -2.43
CA THR A 48 7.71 -8.63 -2.33
C THR A 48 8.09 -8.09 -3.70
N ILE A 49 8.12 -8.94 -4.73
CA ILE A 49 8.39 -8.53 -6.11
C ILE A 49 7.32 -7.54 -6.61
N ILE A 50 6.04 -7.86 -6.40
CA ILE A 50 4.91 -7.00 -6.75
C ILE A 50 5.01 -5.66 -6.03
N TYR A 51 5.33 -5.63 -4.74
CA TYR A 51 5.52 -4.39 -3.99
C TYR A 51 6.61 -3.51 -4.62
N TYR A 52 7.76 -4.11 -4.96
CA TYR A 52 8.86 -3.41 -5.62
C TYR A 52 8.43 -2.85 -6.98
N PHE A 53 7.75 -3.67 -7.79
CA PHE A 53 7.21 -3.23 -9.08
C PHE A 53 6.18 -2.12 -8.93
N HIS A 54 5.29 -2.23 -7.94
CA HIS A 54 4.25 -1.26 -7.65
C HIS A 54 4.86 0.09 -7.28
N GLU A 55 5.84 0.12 -6.37
CA GLU A 55 6.54 1.35 -5.99
C GLU A 55 7.31 1.96 -7.18
N ARG A 56 7.92 1.11 -8.01
CA ARG A 56 8.62 1.54 -9.24
C ARG A 56 7.66 2.08 -10.31
N LEU A 57 6.48 1.46 -10.47
CA LEU A 57 5.44 1.92 -11.40
C LEU A 57 4.83 3.23 -10.90
N TRP A 58 4.53 3.34 -9.60
CA TRP A 58 3.91 4.53 -9.02
C TRP A 58 4.79 5.77 -9.16
N GLY A 59 6.11 5.62 -9.02
CA GLY A 59 7.06 6.72 -9.30
C GLY A 59 7.15 7.12 -10.77
N LYS A 60 6.73 6.25 -11.70
CA LYS A 60 6.63 6.56 -13.13
C LYS A 60 5.29 7.17 -13.52
N ILE A 61 4.25 6.97 -12.72
CA ILE A 61 2.97 7.63 -12.92
C ILE A 61 3.15 9.08 -12.45
N LYS A 62 3.54 9.96 -13.37
CA LYS A 62 3.44 11.41 -13.20
C LYS A 62 1.96 11.74 -13.02
N TRP A 63 1.50 11.77 -11.76
CA TRP A 63 0.28 12.48 -11.43
C TRP A 63 0.53 13.93 -11.81
N GLY A 64 -0.24 14.43 -12.77
CA GLY A 64 -0.16 15.82 -13.17
C GLY A 64 -0.45 16.68 -11.95
N ASN A 65 0.59 17.32 -11.41
CA ASN A 65 0.41 18.54 -10.66
C ASN A 65 -0.02 19.58 -11.69
N SER A 66 -1.29 19.57 -12.06
CA SER A 66 -1.94 20.76 -12.57
C SER A 66 -2.01 21.71 -11.38
N GLU A 67 -0.91 22.42 -11.16
CA GLU A 67 -0.88 23.62 -10.35
C GLU A 67 -2.04 24.47 -10.86
N ALA A 68 -3.13 24.50 -10.09
CA ALA A 68 -4.27 25.33 -10.42
C ALA A 68 -3.73 26.74 -10.68
N PRO A 69 -4.07 27.36 -11.82
CA PRO A 69 -3.52 28.65 -12.20
C PRO A 69 -3.71 29.59 -11.02
N LYS A 70 -2.61 30.19 -10.55
CA LYS A 70 -2.67 31.22 -9.52
C LYS A 70 -3.55 32.32 -10.08
N LEU A 71 -4.82 32.33 -9.66
CA LEU A 71 -5.74 33.39 -9.97
C LEU A 71 -5.17 34.63 -9.30
N VAL A 72 -4.48 35.44 -10.09
CA VAL A 72 -4.41 36.88 -9.90
C VAL A 72 -5.85 37.37 -10.00
N SER A 73 -6.62 37.25 -8.92
CA SER A 73 -7.89 37.95 -8.79
C SER A 73 -7.65 39.17 -7.91
N ASN A 74 -7.12 40.19 -8.60
CA ASN A 74 -7.46 41.60 -8.45
C ASN A 74 -7.17 42.26 -7.09
N GLN A 75 -6.31 43.27 -7.14
CA GLN A 75 -6.19 44.29 -6.11
C GLN A 75 -7.34 45.29 -6.21
N ASN A 76 -8.56 44.83 -5.97
CA ASN A 76 -9.65 45.69 -5.56
C ASN A 76 -9.44 46.04 -4.08
N ALA A 77 -8.34 46.74 -3.83
CA ALA A 77 -8.29 47.69 -2.75
C ALA A 77 -9.36 48.74 -3.07
N SER A 78 -10.49 48.61 -2.40
CA SER A 78 -11.22 49.70 -1.76
C SER A 78 -11.08 51.04 -2.51
N CYS A 79 -12.04 51.38 -3.38
CA CYS A 79 -13.08 52.31 -2.92
C CYS A 79 -13.15 52.39 -1.40
N GLN A 80 -12.40 53.32 -0.79
CA GLN A 80 -12.80 54.22 0.29
C GLN A 80 -11.66 55.20 0.61
#